data_AF-A0A259CRF1-F1
#
_entry.id   AF-A0A259CRF1-F1
#
_cell.length_a   1.000
_cell.length_b   1.000
_cell.length_c   1.000
_cell.angle_alpha   90.00
_cell.angle_beta   90.00
_cell.angle_gamma   90.00
#
_symmetry.space_group_name_H-M   'P 1'
#
loop_
_entity.id
_entity.type
_entity.pdbx_description
1 polymer ?
#
loop_
_entity_poly.entity_id
_entity_poly.type
_entity_poly.pdbx_seq_one_letter_code
_entity_poly.pdbx_strand_id
1 'polypeptide(L)'
;MRQTIYVYDGGEIDLSLVTRLYPAALISAGGESASVSLEWADMKKEQVVLEAYVLICDFDPVGEVPVNRVEIRYETKEELFAAMNDIATLVKS
;
A
#
# COMPACT_ATOMS: atom_id res chain seq x y z
N MET A 1 -14.40 -10.00 -18.28
CA MET A 1 -13.52 -9.92 -17.11
C MET A 1 -14.41 -9.71 -15.89
N ARG A 2 -14.15 -10.40 -14.78
CA ARG A 2 -14.90 -10.20 -13.53
C ARG A 2 -14.31 -8.94 -12.88
N GLN A 3 -15.14 -7.95 -12.59
CA GLN A 3 -14.68 -6.79 -11.82
C GLN A 3 -14.52 -7.21 -10.36
N THR A 4 -13.36 -6.91 -9.78
CA THR A 4 -13.06 -7.18 -8.38
C THR A 4 -12.80 -5.84 -7.70
N ILE A 5 -13.85 -5.26 -7.13
CA ILE A 5 -13.80 -3.94 -6.50
C ILE A 5 -13.46 -4.10 -5.02
N TYR A 6 -12.44 -3.37 -4.56
CA TYR A 6 -12.12 -3.21 -3.15
C TYR A 6 -12.59 -1.84 -2.67
N VAL A 7 -13.41 -1.83 -1.61
CA VAL A 7 -13.93 -0.60 -0.99
C VAL A 7 -13.15 -0.31 0.28
N TYR A 8 -12.69 0.93 0.41
CA TYR A 8 -12.00 1.44 1.59
C TYR A 8 -12.56 2.82 1.95
N ASP A 9 -12.19 3.37 3.10
CA ASP A 9 -12.76 4.63 3.61
C ASP A 9 -12.59 5.83 2.64
N GLY A 10 -11.53 5.79 1.81
CA GLY A 10 -11.24 6.83 0.82
C GLY A 10 -11.81 6.60 -0.58
N GLY A 11 -12.53 5.49 -0.83
CA GLY A 11 -13.17 5.21 -2.11
C GLY A 11 -13.13 3.74 -2.54
N GLU A 12 -13.07 3.53 -3.86
CA GLU A 12 -13.11 2.21 -4.46
C GLU A 12 -11.92 2.00 -5.41
N ILE A 13 -11.38 0.78 -5.45
CA ILE A 13 -10.29 0.39 -6.35
C ILE A 13 -10.74 -0.83 -7.15
N ASP A 14 -10.68 -0.72 -8.48
CA ASP A 14 -10.79 -1.89 -9.35
C ASP A 14 -9.47 -2.67 -9.32
N LEU A 15 -9.45 -3.76 -8.56
CA LEU A 15 -8.26 -4.60 -8.38
C LEU A 15 -7.82 -5.28 -9.68
N SER A 16 -8.69 -5.35 -10.71
CA SER A 16 -8.31 -5.90 -12.01
C SER A 16 -7.35 -5.00 -12.80
N LEU A 17 -7.26 -3.71 -12.41
CA LEU A 17 -6.35 -2.72 -13.01
C LEU A 17 -5.03 -2.60 -12.24
N VAL A 18 -4.94 -3.17 -11.04
CA VAL A 18 -3.74 -3.09 -10.20
C VAL A 18 -2.66 -3.99 -10.77
N THR A 19 -1.50 -3.42 -11.06
CA THR A 19 -0.34 -4.14 -11.60
C THR A 19 0.64 -4.55 -10.50
N ARG A 20 0.70 -3.78 -9.41
CA ARG A 20 1.51 -4.08 -8.22
C ARG A 20 0.72 -3.74 -6.97
N LEU A 21 0.70 -4.67 -6.02
CA LEU A 21 0.06 -4.53 -4.72
C LEU A 21 1.04 -4.97 -3.64
N TYR A 22 1.44 -4.05 -2.75
CA TYR A 22 2.41 -4.39 -1.70
C TYR A 22 2.28 -3.50 -0.46
N PRO A 23 2.64 -4.03 0.72
CA PRO A 23 2.68 -3.26 1.96
C PRO A 23 3.94 -2.41 2.03
N ALA A 24 3.82 -1.23 2.61
CA ALA A 24 4.91 -0.30 2.86
C ALA A 24 4.64 0.52 4.13
N ALA A 25 5.64 1.29 4.55
CA ALA A 25 5.56 2.27 5.63
C ALA A 25 5.74 3.66 5.03
N LEU A 26 4.82 4.57 5.33
CA LEU A 26 5.02 5.99 5.08
C LEU A 26 5.83 6.55 6.26
N ILE A 27 7.03 7.05 5.96
CA ILE A 27 7.92 7.63 6.96
C ILE A 27 8.22 9.09 6.64
N SER A 28 8.59 9.85 7.66
CA SER A 28 9.19 11.18 7.53
C SER A 28 10.65 11.15 7.99
N ALA A 29 11.52 11.76 7.19
CA ALA A 29 12.93 11.95 7.51
C ALA A 29 13.44 13.25 6.88
N GLY A 30 14.14 14.09 7.66
CA GLY A 30 14.75 15.30 7.13
C GLY A 30 13.77 16.34 6.55
N GLY A 31 12.50 16.30 6.94
CA GLY A 31 11.45 17.19 6.43
C GLY A 31 10.74 16.68 5.16
N GLU A 32 11.09 15.49 4.67
CA GLU A 32 10.45 14.84 3.53
C GLU A 32 9.73 13.56 3.98
N SER A 33 8.61 13.24 3.33
CA SER A 33 7.90 11.98 3.54
C SER A 33 8.08 11.04 2.34
N ALA A 34 8.27 9.75 2.63
CA ALA A 34 8.46 8.72 1.61
C ALA A 34 7.87 7.38 2.03
N SER A 35 7.28 6.66 1.07
CA SER A 35 6.83 5.28 1.23
C SER A 35 8.01 4.32 1.01
N VAL A 36 8.36 3.55 2.03
CA VAL A 36 9.50 2.60 2.05
C VAL A 36 9.04 1.20 2.44
N SER A 37 9.90 0.19 2.26
CA SER A 37 9.55 -1.16 2.72
C SER A 37 9.41 -1.21 4.25
N LEU A 38 8.57 -2.13 4.74
CA LEU A 38 8.37 -2.33 6.18
C LEU A 38 9.66 -2.69 6.90
N GLU A 39 10.50 -3.53 6.26
CA GLU A 39 11.78 -3.97 6.81
C GLU A 39 12.75 -2.80 6.95
N TRP A 40 12.82 -1.94 5.93
CA TRP A 40 13.68 -0.77 5.97
C TRP A 40 13.25 0.21 7.07
N ALA A 41 11.94 0.46 7.20
CA ALA A 41 11.41 1.30 8.26
C ALA A 41 11.75 0.75 9.66
N ASP A 42 11.60 -0.57 9.86
CA ASP A 42 11.96 -1.22 11.11
C ASP A 42 13.48 -1.12 11.40
N MET A 43 14.34 -1.28 10.38
CA MET A 43 15.80 -1.11 10.49
C MET A 43 16.21 0.33 10.84
N LYS A 44 15.40 1.32 10.46
CA LYS A 44 15.70 2.75 10.59
C LYS A 44 14.82 3.48 11.61
N LYS A 45 14.05 2.75 12.43
CA LYS A 45 13.08 3.30 13.39
C LYS A 45 13.59 4.38 14.35
N GLU A 46 14.90 4.45 14.59
CA GLU A 46 15.52 5.48 15.44
C GLU A 46 15.87 6.77 14.67
N GLN A 47 15.84 6.73 13.33
CA GLN A 47 16.25 7.80 12.42
C GLN A 47 15.08 8.40 11.64
N VAL A 48 13.90 7.76 11.68
CA VAL A 48 12.71 8.16 10.92
C VAL A 48 11.49 8.17 11.82
N VAL A 49 10.51 9.00 11.48
CA VAL A 49 9.19 8.98 12.12
C VAL A 49 8.26 8.17 11.23
N LEU A 50 7.64 7.13 11.78
CA LEU A 50 6.57 6.41 11.09
C LEU A 50 5.31 7.28 11.10
N GLU A 51 4.77 7.59 9.93
CA GLU A 51 3.53 8.35 9.79
C GLU A 51 2.31 7.44 9.63
N ALA A 52 2.44 6.38 8.83
CA ALA A 52 1.37 5.40 8.60
C ALA A 52 1.93 4.08 8.03
N TYR A 53 1.15 3.01 8.16
CA TYR A 53 1.30 1.84 7.30
C TYR A 53 0.48 2.05 6.04
N VAL A 54 1.00 1.64 4.89
CA VAL A 54 0.36 1.90 3.61
C VAL A 54 0.28 0.65 2.75
N LEU A 55 -0.89 0.43 2.14
CA LEU A 55 -1.04 -0.49 1.03
C LEU A 55 -0.88 0.29 -0.26
N ILE A 56 0.19 -0.01 -1.00
CA ILE A 56 0.45 0.61 -2.30
C ILE A 56 -0.26 -0.18 -3.39
N CYS A 57 -1.09 0.51 -4.17
CA CYS A 57 -1.70 0.00 -5.40
C CYS A 57 -1.13 0.80 -6.58
N ASP A 58 -0.23 0.22 -7.37
CA ASP A 58 0.23 0.83 -8.62
C ASP A 58 -0.58 0.31 -9.81
N PHE A 59 -0.78 1.17 -10.80
CA PHE A 59 -1.54 0.87 -12.03
C PHE A 59 -0.66 0.92 -13.30
N ASP A 60 0.54 1.48 -13.20
CA ASP A 60 1.47 1.53 -14.34
C ASP A 60 1.99 0.13 -14.70
N PRO A 61 2.33 -0.12 -15.98
CA PRO A 61 2.90 -1.38 -16.42
C PRO A 61 4.11 -1.83 -15.59
N VAL A 62 4.26 -3.15 -15.46
CA VAL A 62 5.42 -3.74 -14.78
C VAL A 62 6.70 -3.39 -15.55
N GLY A 63 7.69 -2.86 -14.85
CA GLY A 63 8.97 -2.42 -15.43
C GLY A 63 9.06 -0.91 -15.65
N GLU A 64 7.94 -0.18 -15.52
CA GLU A 64 7.93 1.28 -15.55
C GLU A 64 8.00 1.89 -14.14
N VAL A 65 8.53 3.11 -14.08
CA VAL A 65 8.55 3.91 -12.84
C VAL A 65 7.11 4.24 -12.47
N PRO A 66 6.61 3.76 -11.30
CA PRO A 66 5.23 4.00 -10.91
C PRO A 66 5.00 5.49 -10.62
N VAL A 67 4.04 6.08 -11.32
CA VAL A 67 3.54 7.46 -11.13
C VAL A 67 2.03 7.47 -10.86
N ASN A 68 1.31 6.47 -11.34
CA ASN A 68 -0.10 6.23 -11.09
C ASN A 68 -0.24 5.24 -9.93
N ARG A 69 -0.37 5.79 -8.72
CA ARG A 69 -0.54 5.01 -7.49
C ARG A 69 -1.63 5.55 -6.59
N VAL A 70 -2.22 4.63 -5.83
CA VAL A 70 -3.05 4.95 -4.67
C VAL A 70 -2.38 4.35 -3.43
N GLU A 71 -2.29 5.15 -2.37
CA GLU A 71 -1.80 4.71 -1.07
C GLU A 71 -2.96 4.68 -0.08
N ILE A 72 -3.33 3.48 0.37
CA ILE A 72 -4.35 3.32 1.42
C ILE A 72 -3.63 3.28 2.76
N ARG A 73 -3.99 4.19 3.66
CA ARG A 73 -3.29 4.40 4.94
C ARG A 73 -3.99 3.64 6.07
N TYR A 74 -3.19 3.06 6.95
CA TYR A 74 -3.60 2.32 8.14
C TYR A 74 -2.75 2.76 9.33
N GLU A 75 -3.34 2.72 10.52
CA GLU A 75 -2.65 3.11 11.75
C GLU A 75 -1.72 1.98 12.23
N THR A 76 -2.12 0.72 12.00
CA THR A 76 -1.40 -0.46 12.50
C THR A 76 -0.99 -1.43 11.39
N LYS A 77 0.04 -2.25 11.65
CA LYS A 77 0.45 -3.33 10.73
C LYS A 77 -0.67 -4.36 10.58
N GLU A 78 -1.38 -4.62 11.67
CA GLU A 78 -2.47 -5.57 11.74
C GLU A 78 -3.62 -5.19 10.79
N GLU A 79 -4.03 -3.93 10.77
CA GLU A 79 -5.04 -3.41 9.84
C GLU A 79 -4.61 -3.52 8.38
N LEU A 80 -3.37 -3.13 8.08
CA LEU A 80 -2.79 -3.27 6.75
C LEU A 80 -2.82 -4.73 6.27
N PHE A 81 -2.40 -5.67 7.12
CA PHE A 81 -2.41 -7.09 6.77
C PHE A 81 -3.83 -7.68 6.70
N ALA A 82 -4.77 -7.19 7.51
CA ALA A 82 -6.17 -7.56 7.39
C ALA A 82 -6.72 -7.16 6.01
N ALA A 83 -6.49 -5.92 5.57
CA ALA A 83 -6.87 -5.46 4.24
C ALA A 83 -6.24 -6.30 3.11
N MET A 84 -4.96 -6.68 3.24
CA MET A 84 -4.31 -7.56 2.28
C MET A 84 -4.97 -8.96 2.21
N ASN A 85 -5.39 -9.50 3.35
CA ASN A 85 -6.09 -10.79 3.40
C ASN A 85 -7.49 -10.69 2.78
N ASP A 86 -8.21 -9.59 3.00
CA ASP A 86 -9.50 -9.33 2.37
C ASP A 86 -9.36 -9.27 0.83
N ILE A 87 -8.37 -8.53 0.34
CA ILE A 87 -8.07 -8.45 -1.10
C ILE A 87 -7.70 -9.82 -1.65
N ALA A 88 -6.85 -10.58 -0.96
CA ALA A 88 -6.48 -11.93 -1.38
C ALA A 88 -7.69 -12.87 -1.48
N THR A 89 -8.71 -12.67 -0.64
CA THR A 89 -9.97 -13.43 -0.68
C THR A 89 -10.81 -13.03 -1.89
N LEU A 90 -10.91 -11.72 -2.18
CA LEU A 90 -11.63 -11.19 -3.34
C LEU A 90 -11.03 -11.66 -4.67
N VAL A 91 -9.70 -11.68 -4.80
CA VAL A 91 -9.02 -12.08 -6.05
C VAL A 91 -9.10 -13.59 -6.30
N LYS A 92 -9.21 -14.40 -5.25
CA LYS A 92 -9.36 -15.87 -5.38
C LYS A 92 -10.79 -16.32 -5.68
N SER A 93 -11.77 -15.43 -5.52
CA SER A 93 -13.22 -15.75 -5.60
C SER A 93 -13.80 -15.71 -7.02
#